data_AF-A0A127ST48-F1
#
_entry.id   AF-A0A127ST48-F1
#
_cell.length_a   1.000
_cell.length_b   1.000
_cell.length_c   1.000
_cell.angle_alpha   90.00
_cell.angle_beta   90.00
_cell.angle_gamma   90.00
#
_symmetry.space_group_name_H-M   'P 1'
#
loop_
_entity.id
_entity.type
_entity.pdbx_description
1 polymer ?
#
loop_
_entity_poly.entity_id
_entity_poly.type
_entity_poly.pdbx_seq_one_letter_code
_entity_poly.pdbx_strand_id
1 'polypeptide(L)'
;MRETPEVSGDDNANARAAVHSANKPGAAYAAAVANGESERAWIRRVVLLLTGQAFSLLGSNIVQYAIWWWIVLQTKTGSAMLLATLFGVVPQAIVSIFGGSWADRHSRKLLIMLPDMVIAVVTVVLSLSFAMGWASLTMIFVVLFIRSAGGGVQTPAVQSFIPDVVPSGKLLRVNSIYGVINSVNMIVAPAVAAVLINTVPLWSILLVDVTTAIIGVGFVALIKAPKKSAEHVARRMAEAENSGQPALEPMSDANADRSLIVSVRRVFADLKDGFSYTWRRANLRNAVLGGALVCFVAVAPMNLTLLLMTREYEGIDLNLGFINLTTASDKLAANELGWSIGMLLGGALMSTIGAKLIRNNMRVV
;
A
#
# COMPACT_ATOMS: atom_id res chain seq x y z
N MET A 1 -21.47 -36.70 65.53
CA MET A 1 -20.40 -37.49 64.89
C MET A 1 -20.71 -37.65 63.41
N ARG A 2 -19.97 -36.94 62.55
CA ARG A 2 -19.61 -37.35 61.19
C ARG A 2 -18.35 -36.55 60.85
N GLU A 3 -17.26 -37.28 60.71
CA GLU A 3 -15.90 -36.79 60.49
C GLU A 3 -15.77 -36.11 59.12
N THR A 4 -15.07 -34.99 59.06
CA THR A 4 -14.54 -34.43 57.81
C THR A 4 -13.22 -35.12 57.50
N PRO A 5 -12.99 -35.63 56.27
CA PRO A 5 -11.76 -36.33 55.94
C PRO A 5 -10.58 -35.36 55.89
N GLU A 6 -9.53 -35.72 56.62
CA GLU A 6 -8.24 -35.05 56.69
C GLU A 6 -7.52 -35.25 55.35
N VAL A 7 -7.31 -34.16 54.59
CA VAL A 7 -6.57 -34.21 53.32
C VAL A 7 -5.09 -34.34 53.65
N SER A 8 -4.52 -35.50 53.30
CA SER A 8 -3.10 -35.85 53.41
C SER A 8 -2.18 -34.79 52.81
N GLY A 9 -1.14 -34.40 53.56
CA GLY A 9 -0.14 -33.40 53.16
C GLY A 9 0.70 -33.77 51.92
N ASP A 10 0.70 -35.05 51.51
CA ASP A 10 1.50 -35.53 50.38
C ASP A 10 0.86 -35.22 49.00
N ASP A 11 -0.47 -35.14 48.90
CA ASP A 11 -1.15 -34.81 47.65
C ASP A 11 -0.89 -33.36 47.22
N ASN A 12 -0.67 -32.47 48.19
CA ASN A 12 -0.35 -31.07 47.94
C ASN A 12 1.12 -30.87 47.52
N ALA A 13 2.03 -31.77 47.92
CA ALA A 13 3.44 -31.73 47.52
C ALA A 13 3.61 -32.14 46.04
N ASN A 14 2.91 -33.19 45.60
CA ASN A 14 2.92 -33.64 44.21
C ASN A 14 2.20 -32.65 43.27
N ALA A 15 1.09 -32.06 43.71
CA ALA A 15 0.41 -31.00 42.95
C ALA A 15 1.29 -29.74 42.80
N ARG A 16 1.99 -29.33 43.86
CA ARG A 16 2.93 -28.19 43.82
C ARG A 16 4.15 -28.49 42.96
N ALA A 17 4.70 -29.71 43.00
CA ALA A 17 5.81 -30.12 42.14
C ALA A 17 5.40 -30.17 40.65
N ALA A 18 4.18 -30.63 40.35
CA ALA A 18 3.64 -30.65 38.99
C ALA A 18 3.45 -29.23 38.43
N VAL A 19 2.88 -28.31 39.22
CA VAL A 19 2.70 -26.90 38.84
C VAL A 19 4.05 -26.16 38.73
N HIS A 20 5.03 -26.49 39.56
CA HIS A 20 6.37 -25.88 39.48
C HIS A 20 7.20 -26.42 38.30
N SER A 21 6.95 -27.67 37.86
CA SER A 21 7.54 -28.22 36.64
C SER A 21 6.91 -27.64 35.36
N ALA A 22 5.61 -27.31 35.39
CA ALA A 22 4.88 -26.71 34.29
C ALA A 22 5.17 -25.21 34.11
N ASN A 23 5.68 -24.54 35.15
CA ASN A 23 6.02 -23.13 35.14
C ASN A 23 7.53 -22.87 35.01
N LYS A 24 8.25 -23.69 34.22
CA LYS A 24 9.59 -23.32 33.78
C LYS A 24 9.46 -22.33 32.62
N PRO A 25 9.68 -21.01 32.83
CA PRO A 25 9.64 -20.01 31.76
C PRO A 25 10.59 -20.36 30.61
N GLY A 26 11.60 -21.21 30.86
CA GLY A 26 12.51 -21.73 29.85
C GLY A 26 11.86 -22.64 28.80
N ALA A 27 10.80 -23.40 29.07
CA ALA A 27 10.23 -24.34 28.09
C ALA A 27 9.29 -23.64 27.10
N ALA A 28 8.46 -22.69 27.56
CA ALA A 28 7.63 -21.86 26.69
C ALA A 28 8.45 -20.81 25.94
N TYR A 29 9.50 -20.24 26.58
CA TYR A 29 10.48 -19.38 25.91
C TYR A 29 11.34 -20.17 24.92
N ALA A 30 11.84 -21.36 25.27
CA ALA A 30 12.57 -22.22 24.35
C ALA A 30 11.67 -22.74 23.23
N ALA A 31 10.38 -23.00 23.46
CA ALA A 31 9.42 -23.33 22.40
C ALA A 31 9.10 -22.11 21.53
N ALA A 32 9.02 -20.89 22.08
CA ALA A 32 8.86 -19.65 21.31
C ALA A 32 10.12 -19.29 20.50
N VAL A 33 11.31 -19.63 21.00
CA VAL A 33 12.60 -19.48 20.32
C VAL A 33 12.85 -20.61 19.31
N ALA A 34 12.39 -21.84 19.60
CA ALA A 34 12.45 -23.01 18.70
C ALA A 34 11.38 -22.96 17.60
N ASN A 35 10.26 -22.27 17.82
CA ASN A 35 9.32 -21.83 16.78
C ASN A 35 9.88 -20.68 15.93
N GLY A 36 11.12 -20.25 16.19
CA GLY A 36 11.85 -19.31 15.36
C GLY A 36 11.96 -19.85 13.94
N GLU A 37 11.14 -19.33 13.02
CA GLU A 37 11.37 -19.51 11.60
C GLU A 37 12.85 -19.24 11.33
N SER A 38 13.52 -20.18 10.65
CA SER A 38 14.91 -20.02 10.24
C SER A 38 15.11 -18.61 9.71
N GLU A 39 16.13 -17.90 10.19
CA GLU A 39 16.39 -16.51 9.79
C GLU A 39 16.39 -16.36 8.26
N ARG A 40 16.89 -17.39 7.55
CA ARG A 40 16.88 -17.47 6.09
C ARG A 40 15.47 -17.52 5.49
N ALA A 41 14.50 -18.14 6.15
CA ALA A 41 13.14 -18.32 5.65
C ALA A 41 12.35 -17.01 5.63
N TRP A 42 12.33 -16.24 6.73
CA TRP A 42 11.61 -14.97 6.76
C TRP A 42 12.32 -13.92 5.90
N ILE A 43 13.66 -13.88 5.90
CA ILE A 43 14.44 -13.00 5.01
C ILE A 43 14.10 -13.30 3.56
N ARG A 44 14.04 -14.58 3.16
CA ARG A 44 13.65 -14.95 1.79
C ARG A 44 12.26 -14.43 1.43
N ARG A 45 11.26 -14.55 2.32
CA ARG A 45 9.91 -14.03 2.05
C ARG A 45 9.88 -12.52 1.92
N VAL A 46 10.63 -11.81 2.76
CA VAL A 46 10.75 -10.36 2.71
C VAL A 46 11.45 -9.91 1.43
N VAL A 47 12.54 -10.55 1.04
CA VAL A 47 13.23 -10.25 -0.22
C VAL A 47 12.31 -10.49 -1.41
N LEU A 48 11.62 -11.64 -1.47
CA LEU A 48 10.64 -11.91 -2.52
C LEU A 48 9.54 -10.82 -2.56
N LEU A 49 8.99 -10.44 -1.39
CA LEU A 49 7.95 -9.40 -1.31
C LEU A 49 8.48 -8.05 -1.80
N LEU A 50 9.58 -7.57 -1.22
CA LEU A 50 10.12 -6.24 -1.51
C LEU A 50 10.64 -6.13 -2.94
N THR A 51 11.29 -7.17 -3.48
CA THR A 51 11.72 -7.18 -4.88
C THR A 51 10.52 -7.18 -5.82
N GLY A 52 9.51 -8.02 -5.56
CA GLY A 52 8.28 -8.01 -6.36
C GLY A 52 7.56 -6.66 -6.34
N GLN A 53 7.48 -6.03 -5.17
CA GLN A 53 6.92 -4.69 -5.01
C GLN A 53 7.76 -3.62 -5.69
N ALA A 54 9.09 -3.69 -5.61
CA ALA A 54 9.97 -2.73 -6.25
C ALA A 54 9.74 -2.68 -7.77
N PHE A 55 9.73 -3.85 -8.43
CA PHE A 55 9.48 -3.92 -9.88
C PHE A 55 8.05 -3.50 -10.25
N SER A 56 7.03 -4.04 -9.57
CA SER A 56 5.63 -3.72 -9.88
C SER A 56 5.36 -2.23 -9.73
N LEU A 57 5.76 -1.62 -8.60
CA LEU A 57 5.61 -0.19 -8.37
C LEU A 57 6.41 0.67 -9.37
N LEU A 58 7.62 0.25 -9.73
CA LEU A 58 8.44 0.98 -10.70
C LEU A 58 7.76 1.04 -12.07
N GLY A 59 7.36 -0.10 -12.63
CA GLY A 59 6.71 -0.15 -13.93
C GLY A 59 5.35 0.56 -13.94
N SER A 60 4.58 0.40 -12.86
CA SER A 60 3.32 1.12 -12.70
C SER A 60 3.49 2.63 -12.66
N ASN A 61 4.52 3.14 -11.96
CA ASN A 61 4.80 4.58 -11.91
C ASN A 61 5.32 5.09 -13.26
N ILE A 62 6.20 4.35 -13.95
CA ILE A 62 6.68 4.72 -15.30
C ILE A 62 5.50 4.87 -16.25
N VAL A 63 4.59 3.89 -16.28
CA VAL A 63 3.41 3.92 -17.14
C VAL A 63 2.43 5.01 -16.71
N GLN A 64 2.27 5.26 -15.41
CA GLN A 64 1.44 6.34 -14.91
C GLN A 64 1.90 7.71 -15.44
N TYR A 65 3.21 8.00 -15.34
CA TYR A 65 3.81 9.20 -15.89
C TYR A 65 3.68 9.27 -17.41
N ALA A 66 3.95 8.16 -18.12
CA ALA A 66 3.83 8.11 -19.57
C ALA A 66 2.40 8.40 -20.04
N ILE A 67 1.38 7.86 -19.37
CA ILE A 67 -0.03 8.14 -19.68
C ILE A 67 -0.35 9.63 -19.44
N TRP A 68 0.01 10.16 -18.27
CA TRP A 68 -0.25 11.57 -17.94
C TRP A 68 0.42 12.53 -18.92
N TRP A 69 1.69 12.28 -19.23
CA TRP A 69 2.45 13.12 -20.16
C TRP A 69 1.93 12.98 -21.59
N TRP A 70 1.55 11.78 -22.01
CA TRP A 70 0.91 11.60 -23.31
C TRP A 70 -0.40 12.39 -23.41
N ILE A 71 -1.27 12.34 -22.38
CA ILE A 71 -2.53 13.09 -22.39
C ILE A 71 -2.28 14.59 -22.53
N VAL A 72 -1.35 15.18 -21.75
CA VAL A 72 -1.09 16.62 -21.82
C VAL A 72 -0.44 17.02 -23.14
N LEU A 73 0.50 16.20 -23.66
CA LEU A 73 1.16 16.48 -24.94
C LEU A 73 0.20 16.41 -26.13
N GLN A 74 -0.76 15.48 -26.11
CA GLN A 74 -1.72 15.30 -27.21
C GLN A 74 -2.89 16.27 -27.13
N THR A 75 -3.47 16.45 -25.93
CA THR A 75 -4.70 17.24 -25.78
C THR A 75 -4.41 18.71 -25.54
N LYS A 76 -3.31 19.04 -24.84
CA LYS A 76 -2.96 20.38 -24.38
C LYS A 76 -4.14 21.11 -23.73
N THR A 77 -5.04 20.42 -23.03
CA THR A 77 -6.22 21.01 -22.37
C THR A 77 -6.27 20.71 -20.87
N GLY A 78 -6.71 21.71 -20.09
CA GLY A 78 -6.90 21.54 -18.65
C GLY A 78 -8.03 20.59 -18.28
N SER A 79 -9.09 20.50 -19.09
CA SER A 79 -10.20 19.57 -18.87
C SER A 79 -9.78 18.11 -18.99
N ALA A 80 -8.96 17.76 -19.98
CA ALA A 80 -8.42 16.41 -20.12
C ALA A 80 -7.53 16.03 -18.94
N MET A 81 -6.69 16.97 -18.46
CA MET A 81 -5.85 16.77 -17.27
C MET A 81 -6.66 16.62 -15.98
N LEU A 82 -7.73 17.40 -15.83
CA LEU A 82 -8.65 17.27 -14.70
C LEU A 82 -9.30 15.89 -14.69
N LEU A 83 -9.82 15.43 -15.83
CA LEU A 83 -10.41 14.09 -15.94
C LEU A 83 -9.37 13.00 -15.67
N ALA A 84 -8.17 13.09 -16.24
CA ALA A 84 -7.09 12.15 -15.97
C ALA A 84 -6.74 12.07 -14.47
N THR A 85 -6.74 13.21 -13.78
CA THR A 85 -6.50 13.28 -12.33
C THR A 85 -7.65 12.65 -11.55
N LEU A 86 -8.89 12.96 -11.88
CA LEU A 86 -10.07 12.39 -11.21
C LEU A 86 -10.11 10.87 -11.35
N PHE A 87 -9.97 10.36 -12.57
CA PHE A 87 -9.95 8.91 -12.82
C PHE A 87 -8.70 8.23 -12.27
N GLY A 88 -7.57 8.94 -12.17
CA GLY A 88 -6.31 8.42 -11.62
C GLY A 88 -6.24 8.37 -10.09
N VAL A 89 -7.02 9.20 -9.37
CA VAL A 89 -6.87 9.35 -7.90
C VAL A 89 -8.14 9.04 -7.12
N VAL A 90 -9.32 9.46 -7.60
CA VAL A 90 -10.57 9.32 -6.84
C VAL A 90 -10.96 7.87 -6.59
N PRO A 91 -10.88 6.95 -7.59
CA PRO A 91 -11.20 5.55 -7.36
C PRO A 91 -10.30 4.91 -6.29
N GLN A 92 -9.00 5.19 -6.32
CA GLN A 92 -8.05 4.76 -5.29
C GLN A 92 -8.48 5.22 -3.90
N ALA A 93 -8.81 6.50 -3.75
CA ALA A 93 -9.23 7.06 -2.47
C ALA A 93 -10.49 6.36 -1.94
N ILE A 94 -11.51 6.19 -2.78
CA ILE A 94 -12.76 5.51 -2.41
C ILE A 94 -12.50 4.05 -2.03
N VAL A 95 -11.76 3.30 -2.84
CA VAL A 95 -11.51 1.88 -2.62
C VAL A 95 -10.62 1.63 -1.40
N SER A 96 -9.64 2.51 -1.15
CA SER A 96 -8.72 2.41 -0.02
C SER A 96 -9.40 2.43 1.35
N ILE A 97 -10.56 3.10 1.46
CA ILE A 97 -11.40 3.12 2.67
C ILE A 97 -11.80 1.69 3.07
N PHE A 98 -12.04 0.82 2.09
CA PHE A 98 -12.42 -0.57 2.31
C PHE A 98 -11.23 -1.53 2.32
N GLY A 99 -10.10 -1.12 1.73
CA GLY A 99 -8.94 -1.99 1.53
C GLY A 99 -8.39 -2.63 2.80
N GLY A 100 -8.40 -1.92 3.94
CA GLY A 100 -8.02 -2.50 5.24
C GLY A 100 -8.96 -3.63 5.68
N SER A 101 -10.28 -3.40 5.60
CA SER A 101 -11.28 -4.42 5.96
C SER A 101 -11.22 -5.66 5.05
N TRP A 102 -10.89 -5.48 3.77
CA TRP A 102 -10.69 -6.58 2.83
C TRP A 102 -9.41 -7.34 3.14
N ALA A 103 -8.32 -6.64 3.45
CA ALA A 103 -7.04 -7.23 3.85
C ALA A 103 -7.16 -8.13 5.09
N ASP A 104 -8.12 -7.85 5.98
CA ASP A 104 -8.34 -8.66 7.18
C ASP A 104 -9.19 -9.91 6.95
N ARG A 105 -9.98 -9.94 5.87
CA ARG A 105 -10.93 -11.04 5.59
C ARG A 105 -10.49 -11.98 4.48
N HIS A 106 -9.79 -11.45 3.50
CA HIS A 106 -9.33 -12.21 2.34
C HIS A 106 -7.83 -12.46 2.45
N SER A 107 -7.31 -13.40 1.66
CA SER A 107 -5.88 -13.61 1.63
C SER A 107 -5.18 -12.35 1.09
N ARG A 108 -4.35 -11.72 1.93
CA ARG A 108 -3.60 -10.51 1.56
C ARG A 108 -2.76 -10.74 0.30
N LYS A 109 -2.22 -11.95 0.13
CA LYS A 109 -1.50 -12.37 -1.08
C LYS A 109 -2.34 -12.23 -2.35
N LEU A 110 -3.60 -12.68 -2.36
CA LEU A 110 -4.48 -12.49 -3.52
C LEU A 110 -4.86 -11.02 -3.72
N LEU A 111 -5.08 -10.26 -2.64
CA LEU A 111 -5.37 -8.83 -2.74
C LEU A 111 -4.19 -8.01 -3.27
N ILE A 112 -2.96 -8.54 -3.20
CA ILE A 112 -1.78 -7.94 -3.82
C ILE A 112 -1.69 -8.35 -5.31
N MET A 113 -1.93 -9.62 -5.63
CA MET A 113 -1.72 -10.14 -7.00
C MET A 113 -2.88 -9.84 -7.96
N LEU A 114 -4.14 -9.91 -7.50
CA LEU A 114 -5.31 -9.75 -8.36
C LEU A 114 -5.37 -8.36 -9.02
N PRO A 115 -5.17 -7.24 -8.30
CA PRO A 115 -5.12 -5.93 -8.93
C PRO A 115 -4.07 -5.84 -10.03
N ASP A 116 -2.84 -6.29 -9.78
CA ASP A 116 -1.74 -6.28 -10.76
C ASP A 116 -2.09 -7.08 -12.01
N MET A 117 -2.72 -8.25 -11.85
CA MET A 117 -3.16 -9.07 -13.00
C MET A 117 -4.28 -8.40 -13.80
N VAL A 118 -5.29 -7.82 -13.13
CA VAL A 118 -6.37 -7.10 -13.80
C VAL A 118 -5.83 -5.88 -14.54
N ILE A 119 -4.96 -5.11 -13.89
CA ILE A 119 -4.28 -3.96 -14.48
C ILE A 119 -3.46 -4.39 -15.70
N ALA A 120 -2.66 -5.45 -15.58
CA ALA A 120 -1.87 -5.96 -16.71
C ALA A 120 -2.75 -6.33 -17.91
N VAL A 121 -3.88 -7.01 -17.69
CA VAL A 121 -4.81 -7.38 -18.78
C VAL A 121 -5.38 -6.13 -19.46
N VAL A 122 -5.91 -5.17 -18.70
CA VAL A 122 -6.50 -3.95 -19.30
C VAL A 122 -5.43 -3.07 -19.95
N THR A 123 -4.20 -3.07 -19.43
CA THR A 123 -3.05 -2.38 -20.03
C THR A 123 -2.64 -3.04 -21.35
N VAL A 124 -2.66 -4.38 -21.46
CA VAL A 124 -2.44 -5.08 -22.75
C VAL A 124 -3.51 -4.68 -23.76
N VAL A 125 -4.79 -4.67 -23.37
CA VAL A 125 -5.89 -4.25 -24.25
C VAL A 125 -5.67 -2.82 -24.75
N LEU A 126 -5.32 -1.88 -23.85
CA LEU A 126 -5.04 -0.50 -24.22
C LEU A 126 -3.81 -0.39 -25.14
N SER A 127 -2.75 -1.13 -24.86
CA SER A 127 -1.54 -1.20 -25.68
C SER A 127 -1.85 -1.66 -27.11
N LEU A 128 -2.61 -2.75 -27.26
CA LEU A 128 -3.04 -3.25 -28.57
C LEU A 128 -3.91 -2.23 -29.30
N SER A 129 -4.86 -1.58 -28.61
CA SER A 129 -5.68 -0.52 -29.20
C SER A 129 -4.84 0.65 -29.73
N PHE A 130 -3.76 1.02 -29.03
CA PHE A 130 -2.82 2.04 -29.50
C PHE A 130 -2.02 1.56 -30.71
N ALA A 131 -1.55 0.30 -30.69
CA ALA A 131 -0.80 -0.28 -31.80
C ALA A 131 -1.64 -0.39 -33.09
N MET A 132 -2.95 -0.65 -32.96
CA MET A 132 -3.90 -0.74 -34.08
C MET A 132 -4.49 0.62 -34.50
N GLY A 133 -4.22 1.69 -33.77
CA GLY A 133 -4.74 3.03 -34.07
C GLY A 133 -6.20 3.27 -33.67
N TRP A 134 -6.79 2.41 -32.83
CA TRP A 134 -8.18 2.53 -32.36
C TRP A 134 -8.28 3.10 -30.93
N ALA A 135 -7.15 3.45 -30.32
CA ALA A 135 -7.12 4.01 -28.98
C ALA A 135 -7.89 5.34 -28.90
N SER A 136 -8.73 5.45 -27.88
CA SER A 136 -9.47 6.68 -27.56
C SER A 136 -9.10 7.19 -26.17
N LEU A 137 -9.28 8.49 -25.95
CA LEU A 137 -9.06 9.10 -24.63
C LEU A 137 -9.96 8.46 -23.55
N THR A 138 -11.16 8.03 -23.93
CA THR A 138 -12.08 7.31 -23.05
C THR A 138 -11.49 5.97 -22.57
N MET A 139 -10.83 5.20 -23.46
CA MET A 139 -10.16 3.96 -23.05
C MET A 139 -9.06 4.23 -22.03
N ILE A 140 -8.31 5.32 -22.19
CA ILE A 140 -7.26 5.71 -21.24
C ILE A 140 -7.87 6.05 -19.88
N PHE A 141 -8.98 6.80 -19.83
CA PHE A 141 -9.67 7.10 -18.57
C PHE A 141 -10.21 5.85 -17.87
N VAL A 142 -10.73 4.87 -18.63
CA VAL A 142 -11.15 3.58 -18.08
C VAL A 142 -9.97 2.83 -17.48
N VAL A 143 -8.83 2.78 -18.18
CA VAL A 143 -7.62 2.14 -17.63
C VAL A 143 -7.12 2.87 -16.39
N LEU A 144 -7.07 4.20 -16.39
CA LEU A 144 -6.73 5.00 -15.21
C LEU A 144 -7.65 4.70 -14.03
N PHE A 145 -8.96 4.58 -14.26
CA PHE A 145 -9.93 4.20 -13.24
C PHE A 145 -9.60 2.86 -12.60
N ILE A 146 -9.36 1.84 -13.43
CA ILE A 146 -9.08 0.47 -12.98
C ILE A 146 -7.76 0.42 -12.22
N ARG A 147 -6.72 1.09 -12.72
CA ARG A 147 -5.42 1.23 -12.06
C ARG A 147 -5.56 1.88 -10.69
N SER A 148 -6.29 3.00 -10.63
CA SER A 148 -6.56 3.74 -9.40
C SER A 148 -7.29 2.87 -8.38
N ALA A 149 -8.39 2.21 -8.78
CA ALA A 149 -9.13 1.30 -7.92
C ALA A 149 -8.25 0.14 -7.40
N GLY A 150 -7.43 -0.46 -8.27
CA GLY A 150 -6.50 -1.52 -7.91
C GLY A 150 -5.47 -1.09 -6.86
N GLY A 151 -4.89 0.10 -7.02
CA GLY A 151 -3.98 0.69 -6.03
C GLY A 151 -4.62 0.91 -4.66
N GLY A 152 -5.93 1.15 -4.62
CA GLY A 152 -6.72 1.28 -3.40
C GLY A 152 -6.83 -0.03 -2.61
N VAL A 153 -6.76 -1.17 -3.28
CA VAL A 153 -6.73 -2.50 -2.66
C VAL A 153 -5.31 -2.91 -2.29
N GLN A 154 -4.38 -2.71 -3.22
CA GLN A 154 -3.02 -3.22 -3.10
C GLN A 154 -2.24 -2.54 -1.97
N THR A 155 -2.31 -1.21 -1.85
CA THR A 155 -1.56 -0.45 -0.83
C THR A 155 -1.82 -0.94 0.60
N PRO A 156 -3.08 -1.00 1.09
CA PRO A 156 -3.36 -1.52 2.41
C PRO A 156 -3.07 -3.02 2.53
N ALA A 157 -3.27 -3.82 1.47
CA ALA A 157 -2.95 -5.24 1.49
C ALA A 157 -1.45 -5.50 1.69
N VAL A 158 -0.57 -4.75 1.02
CA VAL A 158 0.89 -4.83 1.19
C VAL A 158 1.28 -4.39 2.60
N GLN A 159 0.76 -3.26 3.08
CA GLN A 159 1.07 -2.74 4.42
C GLN A 159 0.68 -3.73 5.52
N SER A 160 -0.45 -4.43 5.36
CA SER A 160 -0.88 -5.47 6.29
C SER A 160 -0.17 -6.82 6.07
N PHE A 161 0.42 -7.08 4.90
CA PHE A 161 1.15 -8.32 4.63
C PHE A 161 2.60 -8.30 5.12
N ILE A 162 3.25 -7.14 5.13
CA ILE A 162 4.60 -6.96 5.73
C ILE A 162 4.67 -7.52 7.17
N PRO A 163 3.77 -7.18 8.12
CA PRO A 163 3.83 -7.71 9.48
C PRO A 163 3.50 -9.21 9.59
N ASP A 164 2.95 -9.83 8.55
CA ASP A 164 2.73 -11.28 8.51
C ASP A 164 3.99 -12.05 8.11
N VAL A 165 4.92 -11.43 7.37
CA VAL A 165 6.14 -12.08 6.87
C VAL A 165 7.42 -11.62 7.59
N VAL A 166 7.33 -10.61 8.45
CA VAL A 166 8.46 -10.02 9.17
C VAL A 166 8.30 -10.24 10.68
N PRO A 167 9.35 -10.72 11.38
CA PRO A 167 9.36 -10.77 12.84
C PRO A 167 9.17 -9.37 13.45
N SER A 168 8.39 -9.27 14.53
CA SER A 168 8.02 -7.98 15.17
C SER A 168 9.21 -7.06 15.45
N GLY A 169 10.32 -7.59 15.95
CA GLY A 169 11.56 -6.83 16.24
C GLY A 169 12.33 -6.31 15.01
N LYS A 170 11.94 -6.71 13.79
CA LYS A 170 12.58 -6.28 12.54
C LYS A 170 11.66 -5.43 11.65
N LEU A 171 10.42 -5.19 12.06
CA LEU A 171 9.42 -4.44 11.28
C LEU A 171 9.90 -3.04 10.89
N LEU A 172 10.50 -2.31 11.83
CA LEU A 172 11.01 -0.97 11.56
C LEU A 172 12.05 -1.00 10.44
N ARG A 173 13.02 -1.93 10.50
CA ARG A 173 14.06 -2.08 9.47
C ARG A 173 13.47 -2.40 8.09
N VAL A 174 12.50 -3.31 8.03
CA VAL A 174 11.86 -3.68 6.76
C VAL A 174 11.02 -2.53 6.20
N ASN A 175 10.28 -1.82 7.05
CA ASN A 175 9.55 -0.62 6.64
C ASN A 175 10.48 0.49 6.15
N SER A 176 11.66 0.66 6.76
CA SER A 176 12.67 1.60 6.25
C SER A 176 13.14 1.22 4.85
N ILE A 177 13.43 -0.07 4.59
CA ILE A 177 13.82 -0.53 3.25
C ILE A 177 12.68 -0.31 2.24
N TYR A 178 11.45 -0.62 2.62
CA TYR A 178 10.27 -0.35 1.78
C TYR A 178 10.10 1.14 1.48
N GLY A 179 10.37 2.02 2.45
CA GLY A 179 10.41 3.47 2.25
C GLY A 179 11.50 3.93 1.28
N VAL A 180 12.68 3.32 1.34
CA VAL A 180 13.77 3.58 0.37
C VAL A 180 13.36 3.14 -1.03
N ILE A 181 12.75 1.96 -1.19
CA ILE A 181 12.23 1.48 -2.48
C ILE A 181 11.25 2.49 -3.09
N ASN A 182 10.30 2.99 -2.29
CA ASN A 182 9.36 4.00 -2.76
C ASN A 182 10.06 5.31 -3.15
N SER A 183 11.01 5.77 -2.34
CA SER A 183 11.78 7.00 -2.64
C SER A 183 12.58 6.89 -3.92
N VAL A 184 13.23 5.73 -4.15
CA VAL A 184 13.94 5.45 -5.40
C VAL A 184 12.97 5.42 -6.57
N ASN A 185 11.83 4.75 -6.43
CA ASN A 185 10.81 4.70 -7.49
C ASN A 185 10.29 6.09 -7.87
N MET A 186 10.07 6.98 -6.89
CA MET A 186 9.62 8.36 -7.16
C MET A 186 10.62 9.16 -7.99
N ILE A 187 11.92 8.88 -7.86
CA ILE A 187 12.96 9.57 -8.62
C ILE A 187 13.21 8.88 -9.97
N VAL A 188 13.33 7.56 -9.98
CA VAL A 188 13.72 6.79 -11.18
C VAL A 188 12.56 6.72 -12.19
N ALA A 189 11.32 6.57 -11.74
CA ALA A 189 10.18 6.40 -12.64
C ALA A 189 9.96 7.58 -13.62
N PRO A 190 9.89 8.86 -13.19
CA PRO A 190 9.71 9.97 -14.12
C PRO A 190 10.91 10.13 -15.07
N ALA A 191 12.14 9.90 -14.59
CA ALA A 191 13.33 9.95 -15.45
C ALA A 191 13.28 8.89 -16.56
N VAL A 192 12.93 7.64 -16.22
CA VAL A 192 12.79 6.56 -17.20
C VAL A 192 11.61 6.81 -18.14
N ALA A 193 10.47 7.30 -17.63
CA ALA A 193 9.32 7.66 -18.46
C ALA A 193 9.67 8.74 -19.51
N ALA A 194 10.54 9.69 -19.15
CA ALA A 194 10.95 10.78 -20.04
C ALA A 194 11.80 10.26 -21.19
N VAL A 195 12.72 9.34 -20.91
CA VAL A 195 13.50 8.68 -21.95
C VAL A 195 12.59 7.84 -22.86
N LEU A 196 11.68 7.06 -22.27
CA LEU A 196 10.82 6.15 -23.04
C LEU A 196 9.85 6.91 -23.95
N ILE A 197 9.22 7.99 -23.49
CA ILE A 197 8.23 8.72 -24.29
C ILE A 197 8.82 9.40 -25.53
N ASN A 198 10.13 9.70 -25.53
CA ASN A 198 10.84 10.26 -26.68
C ASN A 198 11.41 9.20 -27.63
N THR A 199 11.57 7.96 -27.17
CA THR A 199 12.30 6.93 -27.91
C THR A 199 11.40 5.85 -28.48
N VAL A 200 10.27 5.57 -27.84
CA VAL A 200 9.34 4.51 -28.22
C VAL A 200 7.88 4.99 -28.17
N PRO A 201 6.99 4.42 -28.98
CA PRO A 201 5.57 4.78 -28.95
C PRO A 201 4.91 4.33 -27.64
N LEU A 202 3.85 5.04 -27.23
CA LEU A 202 3.15 4.79 -25.95
C LEU A 202 2.74 3.32 -25.77
N TRP A 203 2.27 2.64 -26.83
CA TRP A 203 1.86 1.23 -26.71
C TRP A 203 2.98 0.32 -26.20
N SER A 204 4.24 0.58 -26.58
CA SER A 204 5.39 -0.20 -26.09
C SER A 204 5.69 0.11 -24.63
N ILE A 205 5.54 1.36 -24.22
CA ILE A 205 5.74 1.80 -22.82
C ILE A 205 4.71 1.13 -21.91
N LEU A 206 3.46 1.01 -22.35
CA LEU A 206 2.40 0.32 -21.60
C LEU A 206 2.78 -1.15 -21.27
N LEU A 207 3.54 -1.82 -22.13
CA LEU A 207 3.99 -3.20 -21.89
C LEU A 207 5.05 -3.31 -20.78
N VAL A 208 5.72 -2.21 -20.42
CA VAL A 208 6.63 -2.18 -19.26
C VAL A 208 5.87 -2.57 -18.00
N ASP A 209 4.70 -1.97 -17.77
CA ASP A 209 3.86 -2.29 -16.60
C ASP A 209 3.41 -3.77 -16.60
N VAL A 210 3.06 -4.31 -17.76
CA VAL A 210 2.68 -5.73 -17.92
C VAL A 210 3.84 -6.65 -17.52
N THR A 211 5.03 -6.39 -18.04
CA THR A 211 6.22 -7.21 -17.74
C THR A 211 6.61 -7.11 -16.26
N THR A 212 6.58 -5.91 -15.67
CA THR A 212 6.88 -5.72 -14.25
C THR A 212 5.81 -6.31 -13.34
N ALA A 213 4.53 -6.29 -13.75
CA ALA A 213 3.44 -6.92 -13.03
C ALA A 213 3.59 -8.45 -13.02
N ILE A 214 3.94 -9.07 -14.16
CA ILE A 214 4.24 -10.51 -14.22
C ILE A 214 5.38 -10.87 -13.27
N ILE A 215 6.45 -10.08 -13.26
CA ILE A 215 7.60 -10.26 -12.35
C ILE A 215 7.13 -10.13 -10.90
N GLY A 216 6.41 -9.05 -10.56
CA GLY A 216 5.91 -8.77 -9.21
C GLY A 216 4.98 -9.86 -8.68
N VAL A 217 3.99 -10.24 -9.49
CA VAL A 217 3.05 -11.34 -9.19
C VAL A 217 3.80 -12.65 -9.04
N GLY A 218 4.77 -12.95 -9.90
CA GLY A 218 5.61 -14.15 -9.80
C GLY A 218 6.37 -14.22 -8.47
N PHE A 219 7.02 -13.13 -8.06
CA PHE A 219 7.72 -13.04 -6.78
C PHE A 219 6.77 -13.23 -5.59
N VAL A 220 5.61 -12.56 -5.59
CA VAL A 220 4.61 -12.69 -4.52
C VAL A 220 4.02 -14.11 -4.51
N ALA A 221 3.78 -14.71 -5.67
CA ALA A 221 3.27 -16.08 -5.80
C ALA A 221 4.19 -17.12 -5.16
N LEU A 222 5.51 -16.90 -5.18
CA LEU A 222 6.49 -17.79 -4.53
C LEU A 222 6.51 -17.68 -3.00
N ILE A 223 5.89 -16.65 -2.41
CA ILE A 223 5.82 -16.48 -0.97
C ILE A 223 4.86 -17.52 -0.39
N LYS A 224 5.38 -18.43 0.44
CA LYS A 224 4.57 -19.28 1.31
C LYS A 224 4.14 -18.45 2.52
N ALA A 225 2.91 -17.95 2.48
CA ALA A 225 2.34 -17.19 3.59
C ALA A 225 2.21 -18.08 4.84
N PRO A 226 2.65 -17.63 6.02
CA PRO A 226 2.44 -18.38 7.26
C PRO A 226 0.93 -18.47 7.55
N LYS A 227 0.45 -19.68 7.84
CA LYS A 227 -0.98 -20.01 8.04
C LYS A 227 -1.54 -19.45 9.37
N LYS A 228 -1.45 -18.15 9.64
CA LYS A 228 -2.11 -17.54 10.82
C LYS A 228 -3.64 -17.67 10.80
N SER A 229 -4.24 -17.70 9.61
CA SER A 229 -5.70 -17.85 9.44
C SER A 229 -6.19 -19.26 9.83
N ALA A 230 -5.41 -20.32 9.56
CA ALA A 230 -5.80 -21.68 9.88
C ALA A 230 -5.77 -21.94 11.40
N GLU A 231 -4.80 -21.36 12.12
CA GLU A 231 -4.77 -21.43 13.59
C GLU A 231 -5.92 -20.67 14.24
N HIS A 232 -6.29 -19.48 13.73
CA HIS A 232 -7.45 -18.74 14.24
C HIS A 232 -8.77 -19.48 13.99
N VAL A 233 -8.94 -20.08 12.81
CA VAL A 233 -10.13 -20.88 12.49
C VAL A 233 -10.16 -22.17 13.31
N ALA A 234 -9.03 -22.88 13.43
CA ALA A 234 -8.93 -24.08 14.27
C ALA A 234 -9.18 -23.79 15.75
N ARG A 235 -8.67 -22.66 16.25
CA ARG A 235 -8.90 -22.21 17.63
C ARG A 235 -10.35 -21.82 17.87
N ARG A 236 -11.00 -21.14 16.91
CA ARG A 236 -12.44 -20.82 17.00
C ARG A 236 -13.34 -22.04 16.84
N MET A 237 -12.94 -23.02 16.04
CA MET A 237 -13.62 -24.32 15.94
C MET A 237 -13.49 -25.10 17.25
N ALA A 238 -12.30 -25.15 17.84
CA ALA A 238 -12.07 -25.75 19.15
C ALA A 238 -12.85 -25.02 20.26
N GLU A 239 -12.93 -23.68 20.22
CA GLU A 239 -13.74 -22.89 21.16
C GLU A 239 -15.25 -23.14 20.98
N ALA A 240 -15.74 -23.24 19.74
CA ALA A 240 -17.15 -23.54 19.46
C ALA A 240 -17.55 -24.95 19.88
N GLU A 241 -16.67 -25.93 19.66
CA GLU A 241 -16.82 -27.33 20.09
C GLU A 241 -16.86 -27.44 21.62
N ASN A 242 -16.00 -26.69 22.31
CA ASN A 242 -15.96 -26.66 23.78
C ASN A 242 -17.12 -25.86 24.41
N SER A 243 -17.82 -25.04 23.63
CA SER A 243 -18.96 -24.21 24.08
C SER A 243 -20.33 -24.86 23.83
N GLY A 244 -20.39 -26.05 23.21
CA GLY A 244 -21.65 -26.72 22.87
C GLY A 244 -22.52 -25.98 21.86
N GLN A 245 -21.94 -25.06 21.08
CA GLN A 245 -22.67 -24.32 20.04
C GLN A 245 -22.81 -25.16 18.76
N PRO A 246 -23.96 -25.12 18.06
CA PRO A 246 -24.16 -25.89 16.85
C PRO A 246 -23.09 -25.54 15.80
N ALA A 247 -22.59 -26.56 15.10
CA ALA A 247 -21.69 -26.39 13.97
C ALA A 247 -22.29 -25.38 12.98
N LEU A 248 -21.48 -24.38 12.61
CA LEU A 248 -21.87 -23.29 11.72
C LEU A 248 -22.57 -23.85 10.47
N GLU A 249 -23.85 -23.51 10.30
CA GLU A 249 -24.56 -23.76 9.04
C GLU A 249 -23.78 -23.11 7.90
N PRO A 250 -23.64 -23.77 6.73
CA PRO A 250 -22.97 -23.19 5.58
C PRO A 250 -23.66 -21.87 5.21
N MET A 251 -22.85 -20.82 4.99
CA MET A 251 -23.35 -19.48 4.66
C MET A 251 -24.27 -19.54 3.44
N SER A 252 -25.57 -19.33 3.67
CA SER A 252 -26.53 -18.99 2.62
C SER A 252 -26.21 -17.60 2.05
N ASP A 253 -26.40 -17.40 0.74
CA ASP A 253 -26.11 -16.14 0.02
C ASP A 253 -26.73 -14.90 0.68
N ALA A 254 -27.89 -15.04 1.33
CA ALA A 254 -28.56 -13.96 2.06
C ALA A 254 -27.75 -13.44 3.27
N ASN A 255 -26.91 -14.29 3.89
CA ASN A 255 -26.04 -13.91 5.00
C ASN A 255 -24.74 -13.24 4.52
N ALA A 256 -24.29 -13.53 3.29
CA ALA A 256 -23.12 -12.90 2.70
C ALA A 256 -23.37 -11.42 2.37
N ASP A 257 -24.50 -11.10 1.74
CA ASP A 257 -24.90 -9.71 1.46
C ASP A 257 -25.11 -8.90 2.74
N ARG A 258 -25.72 -9.52 3.76
CA ARG A 258 -25.91 -8.88 5.08
C ARG A 258 -24.57 -8.60 5.76
N SER A 259 -23.59 -9.49 5.62
CA SER A 259 -22.23 -9.30 6.14
C SER A 259 -21.51 -8.14 5.44
N LEU A 260 -21.63 -8.02 4.11
CA LEU A 260 -21.04 -6.92 3.34
C LEU A 260 -21.63 -5.57 3.76
N ILE A 261 -22.96 -5.45 3.80
CA ILE A 261 -23.66 -4.20 4.18
C ILE A 261 -23.29 -3.77 5.61
N VAL A 262 -23.25 -4.71 6.56
CA VAL A 262 -22.84 -4.41 7.94
C VAL A 262 -21.40 -3.90 8.01
N SER A 263 -20.53 -4.42 7.15
CA SER A 263 -19.11 -4.04 7.11
C SER A 263 -18.93 -2.64 6.55
N VAL A 264 -19.60 -2.35 5.44
CA VAL A 264 -19.63 -1.01 4.85
C VAL A 264 -20.16 -0.01 5.88
N ARG A 265 -21.29 -0.32 6.52
CA ARG A 265 -21.87 0.54 7.56
C ARG A 265 -20.92 0.79 8.74
N ARG A 266 -20.15 -0.23 9.16
CA ARG A 266 -19.15 -0.08 10.22
C ARG A 266 -18.03 0.88 9.80
N VAL A 267 -17.48 0.72 8.60
CA VAL A 267 -16.45 1.61 8.08
C VAL A 267 -16.92 3.06 8.03
N PHE A 268 -18.16 3.31 7.58
CA PHE A 268 -18.73 4.66 7.60
C PHE A 268 -18.96 5.20 9.03
N ALA A 269 -19.34 4.34 9.98
CA ALA A 269 -19.46 4.74 11.38
C ALA A 269 -18.10 5.14 11.96
N ASP A 270 -17.06 4.33 11.75
CA ASP A 270 -15.69 4.59 12.21
C ASP A 270 -15.15 5.89 11.58
N LEU A 271 -15.43 6.12 10.29
CA LEU A 271 -15.02 7.34 9.58
C LEU A 271 -15.72 8.58 10.14
N LYS A 272 -17.02 8.48 10.45
CA LYS A 272 -17.80 9.55 11.08
C LYS A 272 -17.30 9.87 12.49
N ASP A 273 -16.96 8.84 13.26
CA ASP A 273 -16.43 9.00 14.61
C ASP A 273 -15.04 9.62 14.59
N GLY A 274 -14.16 9.18 13.68
CA GLY A 274 -12.84 9.76 13.45
C GLY A 274 -12.91 11.22 12.99
N PHE A 275 -13.85 11.54 12.08
CA PHE A 275 -14.10 12.92 11.65
C PHE A 275 -14.58 13.79 12.82
N SER A 276 -15.58 13.31 13.57
CA SER A 276 -16.13 14.01 14.74
C SER A 276 -15.05 14.24 15.81
N TYR A 277 -14.21 13.24 16.06
CA TYR A 277 -13.08 13.33 16.98
C TYR A 277 -12.08 14.40 16.54
N THR A 278 -11.71 14.40 15.26
CA THR A 278 -10.78 15.36 14.66
C THR A 278 -11.33 16.79 14.76
N TRP A 279 -12.62 16.98 14.47
CA TRP A 279 -13.25 18.30 14.44
C TRP A 279 -13.48 18.90 15.83
N ARG A 280 -13.63 18.04 16.86
CA ARG A 280 -13.73 18.46 18.27
C ARG A 280 -12.42 18.98 18.85
N ARG A 281 -11.27 18.50 18.36
CA ARG A 281 -9.94 18.87 18.88
C ARG A 281 -9.28 19.91 17.99
N ALA A 282 -9.16 21.15 18.48
CA ALA A 282 -8.62 22.27 17.72
C ALA A 282 -7.24 21.98 17.09
N ASN A 283 -6.34 21.32 17.83
CA ASN A 283 -5.00 20.98 17.32
C ASN A 283 -5.04 20.00 16.14
N LEU A 284 -5.88 18.96 16.22
CA LEU A 284 -6.02 17.96 15.15
C LEU A 284 -6.71 18.56 13.93
N ARG A 285 -7.79 19.32 14.15
CA ARG A 285 -8.48 20.06 13.09
C ARG A 285 -7.51 20.99 12.36
N ASN A 286 -6.74 21.79 13.09
CA ASN A 286 -5.78 22.72 12.49
C ASN A 286 -4.66 21.99 11.75
N ALA A 287 -4.19 20.85 12.24
CA ALA A 287 -3.21 20.01 11.53
C ALA A 287 -3.77 19.44 10.22
N VAL A 288 -5.00 18.94 10.23
CA VAL A 288 -5.66 18.40 9.02
C VAL A 288 -5.95 19.52 8.02
N LEU A 289 -6.47 20.66 8.47
CA LEU A 289 -6.71 21.83 7.60
C LEU A 289 -5.40 22.38 7.04
N GLY A 290 -4.34 22.45 7.85
CA GLY A 290 -3.02 22.85 7.40
C GLY A 290 -2.46 21.90 6.35
N GLY A 291 -2.56 20.58 6.58
CA GLY A 291 -2.17 19.57 5.59
C GLY A 291 -2.97 19.67 4.28
N ALA A 292 -4.28 19.86 4.37
CA ALA A 292 -5.14 20.05 3.21
C ALA A 292 -4.78 21.33 2.44
N LEU A 293 -4.47 22.42 3.14
CA LEU A 293 -4.01 23.67 2.54
C LEU A 293 -2.66 23.50 1.83
N VAL A 294 -1.70 22.80 2.45
CA VAL A 294 -0.41 22.47 1.83
C VAL A 294 -0.63 21.65 0.56
N CYS A 295 -1.46 20.61 0.61
CA CYS A 295 -1.79 19.82 -0.57
C CYS A 295 -2.46 20.67 -1.66
N PHE A 296 -3.39 21.55 -1.29
CA PHE A 296 -4.08 22.43 -2.23
C PHE A 296 -3.10 23.42 -2.90
N VAL A 297 -2.21 24.04 -2.12
CA VAL A 297 -1.24 25.04 -2.61
C VAL A 297 -0.11 24.39 -3.40
N ALA A 298 0.28 23.16 -3.08
CA ALA A 298 1.41 22.50 -3.75
C ALA A 298 0.95 21.62 -4.93
N VAL A 299 0.02 20.69 -4.69
CA VAL A 299 -0.31 19.62 -5.65
C VAL A 299 -1.17 20.14 -6.81
N ALA A 300 -2.13 21.04 -6.54
CA ALA A 300 -2.99 21.54 -7.60
C ALA A 300 -2.23 22.39 -8.63
N PRO A 301 -1.37 23.35 -8.24
CA PRO A 301 -0.52 24.06 -9.19
C PRO A 301 0.46 23.14 -9.92
N MET A 302 1.02 22.12 -9.25
CA MET A 302 1.95 21.19 -9.88
C MET A 302 1.34 20.46 -11.10
N ASN A 303 0.08 20.04 -11.01
CA ASN A 303 -0.63 19.44 -12.14
C ASN A 303 -0.89 20.45 -13.29
N LEU A 304 -1.07 21.73 -12.95
CA LEU A 304 -1.18 22.83 -13.93
C LEU A 304 0.16 23.16 -14.57
N THR A 305 1.27 23.03 -13.84
CA THR A 305 2.62 23.23 -14.37
C THR A 305 2.87 22.33 -15.57
N LEU A 306 2.36 21.08 -15.55
CA LEU A 306 2.46 20.19 -16.71
C LEU A 306 1.83 20.84 -17.97
N LEU A 307 0.64 21.41 -17.83
CA LEU A 307 -0.06 22.08 -18.93
C LEU A 307 0.67 23.36 -19.37
N LEU A 308 1.12 24.19 -18.43
CA LEU A 308 1.85 25.43 -18.71
C LEU A 308 3.18 25.15 -19.43
N MET A 309 3.94 24.16 -18.96
CA MET A 309 5.19 23.72 -19.60
C MET A 309 4.95 23.29 -21.05
N THR A 310 3.85 22.57 -21.32
CA THR A 310 3.55 22.15 -22.70
C THR A 310 3.00 23.26 -23.60
N ARG A 311 2.34 24.29 -23.05
CA ARG A 311 1.73 25.37 -23.85
C ARG A 311 2.67 26.55 -24.07
N GLU A 312 3.38 26.97 -23.03
CA GLU A 312 4.16 28.21 -23.05
C GLU A 312 5.63 27.97 -23.42
N TYR A 313 6.15 26.76 -23.14
CA TYR A 313 7.56 26.43 -23.36
C TYR A 313 7.77 25.45 -24.53
N GLU A 314 6.81 25.33 -25.44
CA GLU A 314 6.99 24.51 -26.64
C GLU A 314 8.06 25.12 -27.56
N GLY A 315 9.11 24.36 -27.89
CA GLY A 315 10.20 24.81 -28.77
C GLY A 315 11.27 25.71 -28.13
N ILE A 316 11.21 25.96 -26.82
CA ILE A 316 12.21 26.76 -26.10
C ILE A 316 13.17 25.85 -25.35
N ASP A 317 14.46 25.86 -25.64
CA ASP A 317 15.45 25.11 -24.85
C ASP A 317 15.69 25.78 -23.50
N LEU A 318 15.50 25.04 -22.40
CA LEU A 318 15.85 25.53 -21.06
C LEU A 318 17.26 25.08 -20.68
N ASN A 319 18.21 26.01 -20.65
CA ASN A 319 19.55 25.75 -20.12
C ASN A 319 19.60 26.13 -18.64
N LEU A 320 19.72 25.12 -17.77
CA LEU A 320 19.82 25.32 -16.31
C LEU A 320 21.27 25.49 -15.83
N GLY A 321 22.25 25.59 -16.74
CA GLY A 321 23.68 25.68 -16.46
C GLY A 321 24.36 24.34 -16.20
N PHE A 322 23.61 23.32 -15.75
CA PHE A 322 24.09 21.96 -15.53
C PHE A 322 23.36 20.90 -16.36
N ILE A 323 22.20 21.24 -16.94
CA ILE A 323 21.44 20.37 -17.85
C ILE A 323 20.66 21.24 -18.85
N ASN A 324 20.52 20.74 -20.09
CA ASN A 324 19.67 21.34 -21.12
C ASN A 324 18.38 20.52 -21.24
N LEU A 325 17.24 21.17 -20.99
CA LEU A 325 15.91 20.60 -21.13
C LEU A 325 15.35 21.00 -22.50
N THR A 326 15.48 20.10 -23.47
CA THR A 326 15.16 20.38 -24.88
C THR A 326 13.77 19.90 -25.26
N THR A 327 13.34 18.75 -24.74
CA THR A 327 12.00 18.22 -25.02
C THR A 327 10.98 18.69 -23.98
N ALA A 328 9.69 18.70 -24.35
CA ALA A 328 8.62 18.97 -23.40
C ALA A 328 8.64 17.96 -22.23
N SER A 329 8.84 16.68 -22.53
CA SER A 329 9.01 15.61 -21.54
C SER A 329 10.19 15.81 -20.59
N ASP A 330 11.32 16.38 -21.02
CA ASP A 330 12.44 16.66 -20.13
C ASP A 330 12.05 17.68 -19.06
N LYS A 331 11.25 18.69 -19.46
CA LYS A 331 10.73 19.72 -18.54
C LYS A 331 9.72 19.13 -17.56
N LEU A 332 8.81 18.27 -18.04
CA LEU A 332 7.85 17.56 -17.19
C LEU A 332 8.59 16.64 -16.20
N ALA A 333 9.62 15.94 -16.65
CA ALA A 333 10.46 15.09 -15.80
C ALA A 333 11.21 15.91 -14.75
N ALA A 334 11.79 17.05 -15.13
CA ALA A 334 12.46 17.95 -14.20
C ALA A 334 11.51 18.47 -13.10
N ASN A 335 10.25 18.77 -13.45
CA ASN A 335 9.22 19.14 -12.47
C ASN A 335 8.96 18.02 -11.46
N GLU A 336 8.74 16.79 -11.92
CA GLU A 336 8.48 15.62 -11.05
C GLU A 336 9.70 15.22 -10.21
N LEU A 337 10.90 15.34 -10.77
CA LEU A 337 12.15 15.11 -10.06
C LEU A 337 12.36 16.15 -8.95
N GLY A 338 12.10 17.43 -9.23
CA GLY A 338 12.16 18.50 -8.24
C GLY A 338 11.22 18.23 -7.05
N TRP A 339 9.99 17.82 -7.34
CA TRP A 339 9.01 17.42 -6.32
C TRP A 339 9.49 16.21 -5.50
N SER A 340 9.96 15.16 -6.18
CA SER A 340 10.41 13.91 -5.54
C SER A 340 11.64 14.12 -4.65
N ILE A 341 12.63 14.87 -5.13
CA ILE A 341 13.82 15.26 -4.35
C ILE A 341 13.41 16.15 -3.18
N GLY A 342 12.51 17.11 -3.39
CA GLY A 342 12.00 17.99 -2.34
C GLY A 342 11.33 17.22 -1.20
N MET A 343 10.47 16.25 -1.52
CA MET A 343 9.84 15.40 -0.50
C MET A 343 10.87 14.54 0.25
N LEU A 344 11.85 13.99 -0.45
CA LEU A 344 12.90 13.17 0.17
C LEU A 344 13.74 14.01 1.14
N LEU A 345 14.23 15.16 0.70
CA LEU A 345 15.02 16.09 1.52
C LEU A 345 14.20 16.63 2.70
N GLY A 346 12.94 16.99 2.47
CA GLY A 346 12.02 17.44 3.53
C GLY A 346 11.78 16.36 4.59
N GLY A 347 11.59 15.11 4.17
CA GLY A 347 11.47 13.96 5.06
C GLY A 347 12.74 13.70 5.88
N ALA A 348 13.91 13.76 5.23
CA ALA A 348 15.20 13.62 5.90
C ALA A 348 15.43 14.74 6.93
N LEU A 349 15.09 15.98 6.58
CA LEU A 349 15.17 17.13 7.48
C LEU A 349 14.23 16.98 8.70
N MET A 350 12.98 16.57 8.47
CA MET A 350 12.01 16.37 9.54
C MET A 350 12.37 15.21 10.48
N SER A 351 12.97 14.14 9.95
CA SER A 351 13.39 13.01 10.79
C SER A 351 14.61 13.34 11.67
N THR A 352 15.50 14.21 11.20
CA THR A 352 16.72 14.60 11.92
C THR A 352 16.49 15.75 12.91
N ILE A 353 15.79 16.80 12.47
CA ILE A 353 15.58 18.04 13.25
C ILE A 353 14.20 18.06 13.90
N GLY A 354 13.16 17.68 13.15
CA GLY A 354 11.76 17.75 13.59
C GLY A 354 11.50 16.97 14.87
N ALA A 355 12.06 15.77 15.02
CA ALA A 355 11.89 14.98 16.25
C ALA A 355 12.47 15.67 17.50
N LYS A 356 13.60 16.38 17.37
CA LYS A 356 14.19 17.17 18.47
C LYS A 356 13.36 18.43 18.75
N LEU A 357 12.92 19.13 17.70
CA LEU A 357 12.10 20.34 17.83
C LEU A 357 10.76 20.05 18.50
N ILE A 358 10.09 18.98 18.07
CA ILE A 358 8.79 18.55 18.58
C ILE A 358 8.92 18.06 20.03
N ARG A 359 9.96 17.26 20.37
CA ARG A 359 10.18 16.83 21.77
C ARG A 359 10.43 18.01 22.71
N ASN A 360 11.18 19.02 22.27
CA ASN A 360 11.52 20.16 23.11
C ASN A 360 10.32 21.11 23.31
N ASN A 361 9.39 21.16 22.36
CA ASN A 361 8.21 22.04 22.42
C ASN A 361 6.93 21.35 22.89
N MET A 362 6.85 20.01 22.86
CA MET A 362 5.79 19.26 23.52
C MET A 362 6.14 19.07 25.01
N ARG A 363 6.03 20.15 25.79
CA ARG A 363 5.77 20.00 27.22
C ARG A 363 4.36 19.43 27.35
N VAL A 364 4.25 18.26 27.96
CA VAL A 364 2.97 17.65 28.31
C VAL A 364 2.25 18.66 29.22
N VAL A 365 1.17 19.23 28.71
CA VAL A 365 0.18 19.98 29.50
C VAL A 365 -0.90 19.01 29.92
#